data_AF-A0A954KIK2-F1
#
_entry.id   AF-A0A954KIK2-F1
#
_cell.length_a   1.000
_cell.length_b   1.000
_cell.length_c   1.000
_cell.angle_alpha   90.00
_cell.angle_beta   90.00
_cell.angle_gamma   90.00
#
_symmetry.space_group_name_H-M   'P 1'
#
loop_
_entity.id
_entity.type
_entity.pdbx_description
1 polymer ?
#
loop_
_entity_poly.entity_id
_entity_poly.type
_entity_poly.pdbx_seq_one_letter_code
_entity_poly.pdbx_strand_id
1 'polypeptide(L)'
;MPHDVYETPLNTRYASAEMSGIWSAQTKHSTWRRLWVALAEAEAELGLDISPQQLDEMRAHIDDIDFDVAARYEKEFRHDVMAHVHTYGDKCPSAKGVIHLGATSCYVTDNSELIQIREGLKLVQRRLVQVIDALGRFASTHRDLPCL
;
A
#
# COMPACT_ATOMS: atom_id res chain seq x y z
N MET A 1 14.10 -13.50 -16.55
CA MET A 1 12.63 -13.53 -16.54
C MET A 1 12.18 -14.22 -17.82
N PRO A 2 11.07 -14.95 -17.82
CA PRO A 2 10.56 -15.58 -19.03
C PRO A 2 10.22 -14.48 -20.06
N HIS A 3 10.86 -14.48 -21.23
CA HIS A 3 10.63 -13.50 -22.30
C HIS A 3 9.35 -13.76 -23.12
N ASP A 4 8.56 -14.73 -22.69
CA ASP A 4 7.29 -15.18 -23.27
C ASP A 4 6.06 -14.64 -22.53
N VAL A 5 6.25 -13.84 -21.47
CA VAL A 5 5.18 -13.19 -20.71
C VAL A 5 5.27 -11.68 -20.84
N TYR A 6 4.12 -11.00 -20.94
CA TYR A 6 4.06 -9.54 -21.00
C TYR A 6 4.67 -8.91 -19.73
N GLU A 7 5.54 -7.93 -19.94
CA GLU A 7 6.08 -7.06 -18.90
C GLU A 7 5.76 -5.61 -19.23
N THR A 8 5.39 -4.81 -18.23
CA THR A 8 5.20 -3.37 -18.43
C THR A 8 6.55 -2.64 -18.40
N PRO A 9 6.91 -1.87 -19.44
CA PRO A 9 8.15 -1.10 -19.46
C PRO A 9 8.17 0.00 -18.39
N LEU A 10 7.01 0.36 -17.84
CA LEU A 10 6.93 1.25 -16.69
C LEU A 10 7.72 0.69 -15.51
N ASN A 11 7.54 -0.58 -15.13
CA ASN A 11 8.25 -1.14 -13.98
C ASN A 11 9.64 -1.69 -14.34
N THR A 12 9.88 -2.13 -15.57
CA THR A 12 11.16 -2.75 -15.94
C THR A 12 12.21 -1.76 -16.47
N ARG A 13 11.81 -0.54 -16.87
CA ARG A 13 12.71 0.43 -17.51
C ARG A 13 12.54 1.88 -17.06
N TYR A 14 11.30 2.37 -16.90
CA TYR A 14 11.06 3.82 -16.86
C TYR A 14 10.80 4.39 -15.46
N ALA A 15 9.96 3.73 -14.66
CA ALA A 15 9.60 4.22 -13.33
C ALA A 15 10.78 4.05 -12.36
N SER A 16 10.95 5.02 -11.49
CA SER A 16 11.87 4.90 -10.37
C SER A 16 11.40 3.82 -9.39
N ALA A 17 12.35 3.13 -8.76
CA ALA A 17 12.06 2.13 -7.71
C ALA A 17 11.13 2.66 -6.61
N GLU A 18 11.25 3.94 -6.22
CA GLU A 18 10.36 4.58 -5.21
C GLU A 18 8.90 4.58 -5.65
N MET A 19 8.61 4.97 -6.90
CA MET A 19 7.25 4.96 -7.46
C MET A 19 6.72 3.53 -7.60
N SER A 20 7.52 2.62 -8.15
CA SER A 20 7.12 1.20 -8.27
C SER A 20 6.88 0.56 -6.90
N GLY A 21 7.62 0.97 -5.87
CA GLY A 21 7.44 0.53 -4.50
C GLY A 21 6.08 0.92 -3.90
N ILE A 22 5.60 2.15 -4.18
CA ILE A 22 4.27 2.62 -3.74
C ILE A 22 3.16 1.69 -4.24
N TRP A 23 3.28 1.23 -5.49
CA TRP A 23 2.27 0.39 -6.15
C TRP A 23 2.53 -1.11 -6.02
N SER A 24 3.50 -1.52 -5.20
CA SER A 24 3.83 -2.93 -5.02
C SER A 24 2.75 -3.68 -4.22
N ALA A 25 2.64 -5.00 -4.44
CA ALA A 25 1.77 -5.86 -3.64
C ALA A 25 2.12 -5.79 -2.14
N GLN A 26 3.40 -5.73 -1.79
CA GLN A 26 3.86 -5.55 -0.40
C GLN A 26 3.27 -4.27 0.22
N THR A 27 3.36 -3.13 -0.47
CA THR A 27 2.80 -1.86 0.02
C THR A 27 1.27 -1.93 0.13
N LYS A 28 0.58 -2.47 -0.89
CA LYS A 28 -0.87 -2.63 -0.88
C LYS A 28 -1.34 -3.42 0.35
N HIS A 29 -0.84 -4.65 0.50
CA HIS A 29 -1.36 -5.57 1.51
C HIS A 29 -0.85 -5.29 2.93
N SER A 30 0.32 -4.68 3.09
CA SER A 30 0.73 -4.16 4.41
C SER A 30 -0.10 -2.94 4.81
N THR A 31 -0.52 -2.11 3.84
CA THR A 31 -1.48 -1.02 4.11
C THR A 31 -2.85 -1.56 4.53
N TRP A 32 -3.32 -2.66 3.95
CA TRP A 32 -4.55 -3.35 4.40
C TRP A 32 -4.44 -3.77 5.87
N ARG A 33 -3.32 -4.39 6.26
CA ARG A 33 -3.06 -4.77 7.66
C ARG A 33 -3.02 -3.56 8.59
N ARG A 34 -2.38 -2.46 8.19
CA ARG A 34 -2.40 -1.18 8.94
C ARG A 34 -3.83 -0.62 9.11
N LEU A 35 -4.66 -0.70 8.08
CA LEU A 35 -6.06 -0.27 8.14
C LEU A 35 -6.88 -1.17 9.08
N TRP A 36 -6.67 -2.49 9.06
CA TRP A 36 -7.35 -3.39 10.01
C TRP A 36 -6.91 -3.16 11.45
N VAL A 37 -5.62 -2.87 11.68
CA VAL A 37 -5.14 -2.45 13.00
C VAL A 37 -5.85 -1.17 13.44
N ALA A 38 -5.88 -0.14 12.59
CA ALA A 38 -6.56 1.12 12.90
C ALA A 38 -8.07 0.96 13.16
N LEU A 39 -8.72 0.04 12.44
CA LEU A 39 -10.12 -0.32 12.67
C LEU A 39 -10.30 -0.93 14.06
N ALA A 40 -9.54 -1.98 14.36
CA ALA A 40 -9.63 -2.69 15.63
C ALA A 40 -9.26 -1.79 16.82
N GLU A 41 -8.30 -0.88 16.67
CA GLU A 41 -7.95 0.13 17.67
C GLU A 41 -9.14 1.07 17.95
N ALA A 42 -9.77 1.61 16.91
CA ALA A 42 -10.91 2.51 17.05
C ALA A 42 -12.14 1.79 17.63
N GLU A 43 -12.39 0.55 17.21
CA GLU A 43 -13.46 -0.30 17.74
C GLU A 43 -13.27 -0.61 19.23
N ALA A 44 -12.03 -0.90 19.66
CA ALA A 44 -11.68 -1.09 21.06
C ALA A 44 -11.93 0.19 21.89
N GLU A 45 -11.51 1.35 21.37
CA GLU A 45 -11.75 2.66 22.01
C GLU A 45 -13.25 2.95 22.19
N LEU A 46 -14.07 2.51 21.23
CA LEU A 46 -15.53 2.65 21.27
C LEU A 46 -16.23 1.58 22.13
N GLY A 47 -15.48 0.64 22.72
CA GLY A 47 -15.98 -0.33 23.69
C GLY A 47 -16.36 -1.71 23.14
N LEU A 48 -15.95 -2.06 21.91
CA LEU A 48 -16.02 -3.46 21.47
C LEU A 48 -14.98 -4.31 22.20
N ASP A 49 -15.31 -5.59 22.39
CA ASP A 49 -14.46 -6.56 23.10
C ASP A 49 -13.25 -6.98 22.25
N ILE A 50 -12.26 -6.08 22.18
CA ILE A 50 -11.00 -6.27 21.48
C ILE A 50 -9.88 -6.03 22.49
N SER A 51 -9.14 -7.09 22.81
CA SER A 51 -8.09 -7.04 23.84
C SER A 51 -6.81 -6.36 23.33
N PRO A 52 -6.02 -5.74 24.23
CA PRO A 52 -4.70 -5.22 23.87
C PRO A 52 -3.78 -6.26 23.24
N GLN A 53 -3.89 -7.53 23.67
CA GLN A 53 -3.11 -8.64 23.13
C GLN A 53 -3.43 -8.91 21.65
N GLN A 54 -4.70 -8.83 21.25
CA GLN A 54 -5.09 -8.97 19.84
C GLN A 54 -4.50 -7.84 18.99
N LEU A 55 -4.54 -6.60 19.49
CA LEU A 55 -3.97 -5.44 18.79
C LEU A 55 -2.44 -5.57 18.63
N ASP A 56 -1.75 -5.98 19.69
CA ASP A 56 -0.30 -6.18 19.66
C ASP A 56 0.11 -7.29 18.68
N GLU A 57 -0.63 -8.40 18.66
CA GLU A 57 -0.44 -9.49 17.70
C GLU A 57 -0.62 -8.99 16.25
N MET A 58 -1.68 -8.24 15.98
CA MET A 58 -1.89 -7.64 14.66
C MET A 58 -0.72 -6.72 14.27
N ARG A 59 -0.31 -5.79 15.15
CA ARG A 59 0.80 -4.85 14.87
C ARG A 59 2.12 -5.56 14.58
N ALA A 60 2.41 -6.65 15.29
CA ALA A 60 3.64 -7.43 15.09
C ALA A 60 3.74 -8.06 13.69
N HIS A 61 2.59 -8.32 13.06
CA HIS A 61 2.49 -9.03 11.80
C HIS A 61 2.02 -8.14 10.63
N ILE A 62 2.37 -6.86 10.59
CA ILE A 62 1.95 -5.97 9.48
C ILE A 62 2.69 -6.26 8.17
N ASP A 63 3.99 -6.54 8.24
CA ASP A 63 4.85 -6.58 7.05
C ASP A 63 5.25 -8.01 6.61
N ASP A 64 4.98 -9.04 7.42
CA ASP A 64 5.34 -10.44 7.17
C ASP A 64 4.23 -11.21 6.41
N ILE A 65 3.93 -10.74 5.20
CA ILE A 65 2.82 -11.28 4.41
C ILE A 65 3.24 -12.57 3.69
N ASP A 66 2.51 -13.65 3.96
CA ASP A 66 2.66 -14.91 3.24
C ASP A 66 1.78 -14.90 1.98
N PHE A 67 2.39 -14.51 0.85
CA PHE A 67 1.70 -14.39 -0.43
C PHE A 67 1.28 -15.74 -1.02
N ASP A 68 1.98 -16.83 -0.70
CA ASP A 68 1.61 -18.17 -1.17
C ASP A 68 0.34 -18.65 -0.48
N VAL A 69 0.22 -18.41 0.83
CA VAL A 69 -1.01 -18.67 1.58
C VAL A 69 -2.16 -17.80 1.09
N ALA A 70 -1.92 -16.50 0.82
CA ALA A 70 -2.93 -15.61 0.26
C ALA A 70 -3.42 -16.10 -1.11
N ALA A 71 -2.52 -16.48 -2.02
CA ALA A 71 -2.89 -17.01 -3.33
C ALA A 71 -3.70 -18.31 -3.23
N ARG A 72 -3.36 -19.20 -2.28
CA ARG A 72 -4.13 -20.42 -2.01
C ARG A 72 -5.55 -20.09 -1.54
N TYR A 73 -5.69 -19.18 -0.57
CA TYR A 73 -7.01 -18.77 -0.09
C TYR A 73 -7.81 -18.02 -1.15
N GLU A 74 -7.18 -17.21 -1.99
CA GLU A 74 -7.86 -16.52 -3.08
C GLU A 74 -8.42 -17.51 -4.09
N LYS A 75 -7.68 -18.58 -4.40
CA LYS A 75 -8.16 -19.67 -5.25
C LYS A 75 -9.38 -20.39 -4.65
N GLU A 76 -9.42 -20.54 -3.33
CA GLU A 76 -10.51 -21.19 -2.60
C GLU A 76 -11.75 -20.30 -2.51
N PHE A 77 -11.58 -19.08 -1.98
CA PHE A 77 -12.68 -18.15 -1.71
C PHE A 77 -13.12 -17.36 -2.94
N ARG A 78 -12.28 -17.27 -3.97
CA ARG A 78 -12.46 -16.41 -5.15
C ARG A 78 -12.65 -14.95 -4.77
N HIS A 79 -12.00 -14.54 -3.68
CA HIS A 79 -12.09 -13.19 -3.12
C HIS A 79 -10.78 -12.82 -2.43
N ASP A 80 -10.11 -11.80 -2.93
CA ASP A 80 -8.77 -11.36 -2.49
C ASP A 80 -8.78 -10.80 -1.06
N VAL A 81 -9.73 -9.92 -0.71
CA VAL A 81 -9.84 -9.38 0.66
C VAL A 81 -10.04 -10.52 1.66
N MET A 82 -10.99 -11.43 1.43
CA MET A 82 -11.19 -12.57 2.33
C MET A 82 -9.97 -13.47 2.40
N ALA A 83 -9.26 -13.68 1.30
CA ALA A 83 -8.01 -14.41 1.31
C ALA A 83 -6.96 -13.76 2.23
N HIS A 84 -6.84 -12.44 2.17
CA HIS A 84 -5.92 -11.69 3.03
C HIS A 84 -6.38 -11.62 4.49
N VAL A 85 -7.69 -11.58 4.76
CA VAL A 85 -8.24 -11.70 6.13
C VAL A 85 -7.82 -13.03 6.75
N HIS A 86 -8.01 -14.14 6.04
CA HIS A 86 -7.62 -15.46 6.53
C HIS A 86 -6.10 -15.62 6.64
N THR A 87 -5.35 -15.16 5.64
CA THR A 87 -3.87 -15.16 5.68
C THR A 87 -3.33 -14.39 6.88
N TYR A 88 -3.94 -13.26 7.21
CA TYR A 88 -3.54 -12.47 8.37
C TYR A 88 -3.99 -13.11 9.68
N GLY A 89 -5.20 -13.66 9.73
CA GLY A 89 -5.70 -14.40 10.89
C GLY A 89 -4.91 -15.67 11.21
N ASP A 90 -4.25 -16.30 10.24
CA ASP A 90 -3.35 -17.43 10.49
C ASP A 90 -2.06 -16.99 11.19
N LYS A 91 -1.61 -15.75 10.97
CA LYS A 91 -0.50 -15.13 11.72
C LYS A 91 -0.97 -14.57 13.05
N CYS A 92 -2.24 -14.18 13.15
CA CYS A 92 -2.83 -13.56 14.33
C CYS A 92 -3.99 -14.41 14.87
N PRO A 93 -3.73 -15.63 15.40
CA PRO A 93 -4.79 -16.55 15.82
C PRO A 93 -5.69 -15.97 16.91
N SER A 94 -5.15 -15.12 17.81
CA SER A 94 -5.97 -14.47 18.84
C SER A 94 -6.86 -13.37 18.26
N ALA A 95 -6.37 -12.65 17.24
CA ALA A 95 -7.08 -11.55 16.60
C ALA A 95 -7.97 -11.98 15.42
N LYS A 96 -7.91 -13.25 14.98
CA LYS A 96 -8.61 -13.75 13.79
C LYS A 96 -10.11 -13.41 13.75
N GLY A 97 -10.78 -13.42 14.90
CA GLY A 97 -12.21 -13.12 15.00
C GLY A 97 -12.58 -11.64 14.92
N VAL A 98 -11.61 -10.73 15.08
CA VAL A 98 -11.82 -9.27 15.09
C VAL A 98 -11.26 -8.58 13.84
N ILE A 99 -10.45 -9.27 13.04
CA ILE A 99 -9.97 -8.74 11.76
C ILE A 99 -11.17 -8.51 10.83
N HIS A 100 -11.30 -7.27 10.33
CA HIS A 100 -12.36 -6.84 9.41
C HIS A 100 -13.78 -6.80 10.00
N LEU A 101 -13.90 -6.76 11.33
CA LEU A 101 -15.19 -6.65 12.01
C LEU A 101 -16.00 -5.45 11.49
N GLY A 102 -17.27 -5.67 11.14
CA GLY A 102 -18.19 -4.61 10.69
C GLY A 102 -17.87 -3.94 9.34
N ALA A 103 -16.72 -4.23 8.73
CA ALA A 103 -16.27 -3.60 7.50
C ALA A 103 -16.69 -4.37 6.23
N THR A 104 -16.60 -3.69 5.08
CA THR A 104 -16.72 -4.30 3.75
C THR A 104 -15.39 -4.18 3.00
N SER A 105 -15.21 -4.90 1.89
CA SER A 105 -13.98 -4.89 1.09
C SER A 105 -13.44 -3.48 0.77
N CYS A 106 -14.35 -2.52 0.49
CA CYS A 106 -14.00 -1.13 0.22
C CYS A 106 -13.30 -0.41 1.37
N TYR A 107 -13.47 -0.88 2.61
CA TYR A 107 -12.71 -0.35 3.75
C TYR A 107 -11.20 -0.46 3.52
N VAL A 108 -10.72 -1.60 2.99
CA VAL A 108 -9.29 -1.78 2.75
C VAL A 108 -8.88 -1.45 1.32
N THR A 109 -9.69 -1.75 0.30
CA THR A 109 -9.32 -1.50 -1.10
C THR A 109 -9.20 0.00 -1.35
N ASP A 110 -10.28 0.75 -1.12
CA ASP A 110 -10.39 2.14 -1.54
C ASP A 110 -9.51 3.05 -0.67
N ASN A 111 -9.51 2.85 0.65
CA ASN A 111 -8.65 3.63 1.53
C ASN A 111 -7.16 3.39 1.25
N SER A 112 -6.77 2.16 0.91
CA SER A 112 -5.37 1.88 0.55
C SER A 112 -5.00 2.52 -0.77
N GLU A 113 -5.88 2.48 -1.76
CA GLU A 113 -5.63 3.14 -3.05
C GLU A 113 -5.54 4.66 -2.88
N LEU A 114 -6.42 5.27 -2.08
CA LEU A 114 -6.33 6.70 -1.74
C LEU A 114 -4.99 7.05 -1.08
N ILE A 115 -4.49 6.21 -0.19
CA ILE A 115 -3.16 6.38 0.42
C ILE A 115 -2.06 6.26 -0.65
N GLN A 116 -2.11 5.24 -1.52
CA GLN A 116 -1.12 5.06 -2.59
C GLN A 116 -1.11 6.22 -3.59
N ILE A 117 -2.29 6.71 -3.99
CA ILE A 117 -2.45 7.89 -4.84
C ILE A 117 -1.82 9.11 -4.17
N ARG A 118 -2.12 9.35 -2.88
CA ARG A 118 -1.55 10.48 -2.13
C ARG A 118 -0.03 10.42 -2.07
N GLU A 119 0.55 9.25 -1.77
CA GLU A 119 2.01 9.10 -1.72
C GLU A 119 2.64 9.25 -3.12
N GLY A 120 1.98 8.74 -4.16
CA GLY A 120 2.39 8.96 -5.55
C GLY A 120 2.39 10.45 -5.94
N LEU A 121 1.35 11.19 -5.57
CA LEU A 121 1.25 12.63 -5.82
C LEU A 121 2.32 13.42 -5.07
N LYS A 122 2.59 13.09 -3.81
CA LYS A 122 3.70 13.71 -3.05
C LYS A 122 5.05 13.50 -3.73
N LEU A 123 5.29 12.31 -4.29
CA LEU A 123 6.52 12.01 -5.02
C LEU A 123 6.62 12.84 -6.31
N VAL A 124 5.55 12.89 -7.10
CA VAL A 124 5.50 13.70 -8.33
C VAL A 124 5.70 15.18 -8.00
N GLN A 125 5.03 15.69 -6.97
CA GLN A 125 5.16 17.08 -6.53
C GLN A 125 6.62 17.43 -6.21
N ARG A 126 7.32 16.58 -5.42
CA ARG A 126 8.72 16.80 -5.04
C ARG A 126 9.62 16.94 -6.27
N ARG A 127 9.45 16.07 -7.26
CA ARG A 127 10.24 16.07 -8.51
C ARG A 127 9.88 17.26 -9.40
N LEU A 128 8.59 17.59 -9.48
CA LEU A 128 8.13 18.72 -10.28
C LEU A 128 8.73 20.04 -9.77
N VAL A 129 8.78 20.25 -8.46
CA VAL A 129 9.43 21.43 -7.86
C VAL A 129 10.91 21.51 -8.24
N GLN A 130 11.63 20.39 -8.24
CA GLN A 130 13.05 20.35 -8.64
C GLN A 130 13.25 20.72 -10.11
N VAL A 131 12.37 20.25 -11.00
CA VAL A 131 12.42 20.61 -12.43
C VAL A 131 12.14 22.09 -12.63
N ILE A 132 11.10 22.62 -11.96
CA ILE A 132 10.77 24.06 -12.01
C ILE A 132 11.96 24.90 -11.54
N ASP A 133 12.58 24.53 -10.43
CA ASP A 133 13.75 25.23 -9.90
C ASP A 133 14.95 25.19 -10.85
N ALA A 134 15.26 24.01 -11.42
CA ALA A 134 16.37 23.86 -12.36
C ALA A 134 16.16 24.70 -13.63
N LEU A 135 14.95 24.67 -14.21
CA LEU A 135 14.60 25.48 -15.37
C LEU A 135 14.53 26.97 -15.03
N GLY A 136 14.03 27.33 -13.85
CA GLY A 136 13.99 28.70 -13.36
C GLY A 136 15.40 29.30 -13.20
N ARG A 137 16.35 28.51 -12.67
CA ARG A 137 17.76 28.89 -12.59
C ARG A 137 18.40 29.01 -13.98
N PHE A 138 18.12 28.08 -14.89
CA PHE A 138 18.60 28.15 -16.27
C PHE A 138 18.11 29.42 -16.97
N ALA A 139 16.81 29.72 -16.90
CA ALA A 139 16.21 30.90 -17.49
C ALA A 139 16.76 32.19 -16.89
N SER A 140 16.92 32.25 -15.56
CA SER A 140 17.49 33.43 -14.88
C SER A 140 18.93 33.69 -15.30
N THR A 141 19.73 32.64 -15.47
CA THR A 141 21.14 32.73 -15.89
C THR A 141 21.28 33.24 -17.31
N HIS A 142 20.39 32.83 -18.22
CA HIS A 142 20.46 33.15 -19.65
C HIS A 142 19.47 34.24 -20.08
N ARG A 143 18.92 35.02 -19.13
CA ARG A 143 17.82 35.96 -19.40
C ARG A 143 18.15 37.02 -20.46
N ASP A 144 19.43 37.37 -20.59
CA ASP A 144 19.93 38.40 -21.52
C ASP A 144 20.69 37.79 -22.70
N LEU A 145 20.74 36.46 -22.83
CA LEU A 145 21.44 35.79 -23.92
C LEU A 145 20.56 35.86 -25.19
N PRO A 146 20.96 36.61 -26.24
CA PRO A 146 20.20 36.63 -27.48
C PRO A 146 20.28 35.26 -28.16
N CYS A 147 19.15 34.78 -28.68
CA CYS A 147 19.08 33.60 -29.54
C CYS A 147 18.35 33.97 -30.84
N LEU A 148 18.68 33.27 -31.94
CA LEU A 148 18.08 33.47 -33.26
C LEU A 148 16.61 33.01 -33.29
#